data_AF-A0A7C3Q2L7-F1
#
_entry.id   AF-A0A7C3Q2L7-F1
#
_cell.length_a   1.000
_cell.length_b   1.000
_cell.length_c   1.000
_cell.angle_alpha   90.00
_cell.angle_beta   90.00
_cell.angle_gamma   90.00
#
_symmetry.space_group_name_H-M   'P 1'
#
loop_
_entity.id
_entity.type
_entity.pdbx_description
1 polymer ?
#
loop_
_entity_poly.entity_id
_entity_poly.type
_entity_poly.pdbx_seq_one_letter_code
_entity_poly.pdbx_strand_id
1 'polypeptide(L)'
;MDLIGIMEKYAKYFVTFNIILMLIFSSFLIYKKVNYGYIFEKDVSLEGGILIGIPKNINIRISDLKALEFDNSIYNLYETENAIYLEAKEDFNVTNFISFLNEKYNLGISENDLIIQTFDPFFSK
;
A
#
# COMPACT_ATOMS: atom_id res chain seq x y z
N MET A 1 -2.85 18.44 48.06
CA MET A 1 -3.82 18.81 47.01
C MET A 1 -4.13 17.52 46.29
N ASP A 2 -5.32 16.98 46.52
CA ASP A 2 -5.63 15.60 46.12
C ASP A 2 -5.74 15.48 44.60
N LEU A 3 -5.27 14.35 44.08
CA LEU A 3 -5.28 14.00 42.65
C LEU A 3 -6.68 14.16 42.03
N ILE A 4 -7.71 13.87 42.82
CA ILE A 4 -9.13 14.02 42.45
C ILE A 4 -9.48 15.49 42.20
N GLY A 5 -9.03 16.41 43.06
CA GLY A 5 -9.29 17.84 42.89
C GLY A 5 -8.55 18.47 41.72
N ILE A 6 -7.39 17.91 41.34
CA ILE A 6 -6.68 18.30 40.11
C ILE A 6 -7.46 17.78 38.88
N MET A 7 -7.91 16.53 38.93
CA MET A 7 -8.70 15.95 37.83
C MET A 7 -10.01 16.69 37.61
N GLU A 8 -10.79 17.02 38.65
CA GLU A 8 -12.03 17.79 38.49
C GLU A 8 -11.79 19.18 37.90
N LYS A 9 -10.74 19.87 38.36
CA LYS A 9 -10.40 21.22 37.88
C LYS A 9 -10.00 21.23 36.40
N TYR A 10 -9.34 20.16 35.94
CA TYR A 10 -8.83 20.08 34.57
C TYR A 10 -9.56 19.10 33.65
N ALA A 11 -10.60 18.42 34.14
CA ALA A 11 -11.36 17.40 33.40
C ALA A 11 -11.87 17.92 32.06
N LYS A 12 -12.41 19.15 32.06
CA LYS A 12 -12.89 19.80 30.83
C LYS A 12 -11.77 19.95 29.79
N TYR A 13 -10.59 20.40 30.21
CA TYR A 13 -9.44 20.55 29.32
C TYR A 13 -8.92 19.21 28.81
N PHE A 14 -8.94 18.18 29.65
CA PHE A 14 -8.54 16.82 29.25
C PHE A 14 -9.49 16.24 28.20
N VAL A 15 -10.79 16.40 28.37
CA VAL A 15 -11.80 15.96 27.39
C VAL A 15 -11.64 16.73 26.08
N THR A 16 -11.50 18.06 26.15
CA THR A 16 -11.28 18.90 24.95
C THR A 16 -9.99 18.51 24.22
N PHE A 17 -8.91 18.24 24.94
CA PHE A 17 -7.64 17.78 24.35
C PHE A 17 -7.82 16.48 23.58
N ASN A 18 -8.51 15.47 24.15
CA ASN A 18 -8.76 14.20 23.48
C ASN A 18 -9.62 14.37 22.22
N ILE A 19 -10.64 15.23 22.25
CA ILE A 19 -11.47 15.54 21.07
C ILE A 19 -10.62 16.18 19.96
N ILE A 20 -9.78 17.15 20.31
CA ILE A 20 -8.86 17.81 19.36
C ILE A 20 -7.91 16.77 18.75
N LEU A 21 -7.34 15.88 19.57
CA LEU A 21 -6.47 14.82 19.11
C LEU A 21 -7.18 13.92 18.09
N MET A 22 -8.41 13.49 18.40
CA MET A 22 -9.24 12.70 17.48
C MET A 22 -9.45 13.40 16.14
N LEU A 23 -9.80 14.70 16.17
CA LEU A 23 -10.02 15.48 14.96
C LEU A 23 -8.76 15.59 14.10
N ILE A 24 -7.59 15.76 14.71
CA ILE A 24 -6.31 15.81 14.00
C ILE A 24 -6.04 14.46 13.32
N PHE A 25 -6.19 13.34 14.04
CA PHE A 25 -5.99 12.01 13.48
C PHE A 25 -6.97 11.72 12.34
N SER A 26 -8.27 12.00 12.52
CA SER A 26 -9.27 11.81 11.47
C SER A 26 -8.97 12.67 10.24
N SER A 27 -8.57 13.92 10.43
CA SER A 27 -8.22 14.82 9.33
C SER A 27 -6.98 14.34 8.56
N PHE A 28 -5.98 13.83 9.27
CA PHE A 28 -4.79 13.23 8.66
C PHE A 28 -5.16 12.00 7.81
N LEU A 29 -6.03 11.12 8.34
CA LEU A 29 -6.52 9.96 7.60
C LEU A 29 -7.31 10.35 6.35
N ILE A 30 -8.18 11.36 6.44
CA ILE A 30 -8.93 11.89 5.29
C ILE A 30 -7.98 12.51 4.26
N TYR A 31 -7.03 13.34 4.70
CA TYR A 31 -6.01 13.93 3.82
C TYR A 31 -5.21 12.86 3.09
N LYS A 32 -4.80 11.80 3.81
CA LYS A 32 -4.08 10.68 3.20
C LYS A 32 -4.95 9.95 2.18
N LYS A 33 -6.22 9.67 2.51
CA LYS A 33 -7.19 9.06 1.60
C LYS A 33 -7.39 9.88 0.31
N VAL A 34 -7.53 11.21 0.43
CA VAL A 34 -7.77 12.09 -0.73
C VAL A 34 -6.53 12.22 -1.62
N ASN A 35 -5.34 12.37 -1.04
CA ASN A 35 -4.13 12.67 -1.82
C ASN A 35 -3.41 11.44 -2.37
N TYR A 36 -3.45 10.33 -1.64
CA TYR A 36 -2.68 9.12 -1.99
C TYR A 36 -3.59 7.94 -2.37
N GLY A 37 -4.91 8.15 -2.40
CA GLY A 37 -5.87 7.16 -2.87
C GLY A 37 -6.13 5.97 -1.94
N TYR A 38 -5.31 5.64 -0.93
CA TYR A 38 -5.49 4.40 -0.14
C TYR A 38 -4.92 4.40 1.29
N ILE A 39 -5.38 3.42 2.12
CA ILE A 39 -4.58 2.49 2.99
C ILE A 39 -5.46 1.58 3.90
N PHE A 40 -6.74 1.87 4.20
CA PHE A 40 -7.53 1.03 5.14
C PHE A 40 -8.33 -0.14 4.53
N GLU A 41 -8.32 -0.34 3.20
CA GLU A 41 -9.17 -1.36 2.55
C GLU A 41 -8.45 -2.63 2.11
N LYS A 42 -7.11 -2.71 2.21
CA LYS A 42 -6.40 -3.98 2.10
C LYS A 42 -5.01 -3.82 2.69
N ASP A 43 -4.59 -4.80 3.48
CA ASP A 43 -3.29 -4.85 4.16
C ASP A 43 -2.17 -4.54 3.17
N VAL A 44 -1.65 -3.30 3.18
CA VAL A 44 -0.32 -3.04 2.65
C VAL A 44 0.60 -3.88 3.54
N SER A 45 1.26 -4.88 2.94
CA SER A 45 2.15 -5.78 3.66
C SER A 45 3.12 -4.96 4.52
N LEU A 46 3.00 -5.10 5.84
CA LEU A 46 3.86 -4.43 6.83
C LEU A 46 5.31 -4.92 6.75
N GLU A 47 5.57 -5.93 5.93
CA GLU A 47 6.85 -6.61 5.73
C GLU A 47 7.82 -5.84 4.84
N GLY A 48 7.38 -4.78 4.14
CA GLY A 48 8.18 -4.11 3.11
C GLY A 48 8.18 -4.89 1.80
N GLY A 49 8.66 -4.29 0.72
CA GLY A 49 8.72 -4.97 -0.58
C GLY A 49 8.71 -4.07 -1.81
N ILE A 50 8.27 -4.67 -2.92
CA ILE A 50 8.19 -4.03 -4.23
C ILE A 50 6.74 -4.07 -4.71
N LEU A 51 6.24 -2.91 -5.13
CA LEU A 51 4.97 -2.74 -5.82
C LEU A 51 5.26 -2.58 -7.31
N ILE A 52 4.70 -3.46 -8.14
CA ILE A 52 4.81 -3.41 -9.59
C ILE A 52 3.41 -3.19 -10.17
N GLY A 53 3.18 -2.02 -10.75
CA GLY A 53 1.97 -1.69 -11.50
C GLY A 53 2.16 -1.94 -12.99
N ILE A 54 1.27 -2.73 -13.56
CA ILE A 54 1.13 -2.99 -15.00
C ILE A 54 -0.02 -2.13 -15.51
N PRO A 55 0.25 -1.07 -16.28
CA PRO A 55 -0.78 -0.27 -16.92
C PRO A 55 -1.71 -1.11 -17.81
N LYS A 56 -3.02 -0.84 -17.78
CA LYS A 56 -4.00 -1.59 -18.59
C LYS A 56 -3.82 -1.46 -20.10
N ASN A 57 -3.12 -0.42 -20.57
CA ASN A 57 -2.80 -0.25 -22.00
C ASN A 57 -1.83 -1.35 -22.51
N ILE A 58 -1.15 -2.08 -21.62
CA ILE A 58 -0.34 -3.27 -21.94
C ILE A 58 -1.24 -4.48 -22.30
N ASN A 59 -2.56 -4.35 -22.12
CA ASN A 59 -3.58 -5.31 -22.56
C ASN A 59 -3.47 -6.70 -21.90
N ILE A 60 -2.86 -6.76 -20.71
CA ILE A 60 -2.86 -7.91 -19.81
C ILE A 60 -4.09 -7.80 -18.90
N ARG A 61 -4.79 -8.91 -18.66
CA ARG A 61 -5.88 -8.97 -17.69
C ARG A 61 -5.39 -9.58 -16.39
N ILE A 62 -6.01 -9.20 -15.27
CA ILE A 62 -5.69 -9.79 -13.96
C ILE A 62 -5.87 -11.31 -13.95
N SER A 63 -6.84 -11.83 -14.73
CA SER A 63 -7.05 -13.27 -14.92
C SER A 63 -5.82 -14.02 -15.40
N ASP A 64 -4.98 -13.37 -16.19
CA ASP A 64 -3.80 -13.97 -16.82
C ASP A 64 -2.63 -14.05 -15.82
N LEU A 65 -2.69 -13.23 -14.78
CA LEU A 65 -1.71 -13.10 -13.71
C LEU A 65 -2.13 -13.82 -12.42
N LYS A 66 -3.37 -14.30 -12.31
CA LYS A 66 -3.86 -15.04 -11.12
C LYS A 66 -2.98 -16.24 -10.72
N ALA A 67 -2.31 -16.88 -11.69
CA ALA A 67 -1.40 -17.97 -11.39
C ALA A 67 -0.19 -17.53 -10.53
N LEU A 68 0.14 -16.25 -10.53
CA LEU A 68 1.24 -15.68 -9.75
C LEU A 68 0.87 -15.50 -8.27
N GLU A 69 -0.42 -15.50 -7.89
CA GLU A 69 -0.84 -15.46 -6.49
C GLU A 69 -0.41 -16.72 -5.71
N PHE A 70 -0.04 -17.79 -6.41
CA PHE A 70 0.49 -19.02 -5.79
C PHE A 70 2.01 -18.97 -5.57
N ASP A 71 2.68 -17.91 -6.01
CA ASP A 71 4.12 -17.72 -5.79
C ASP A 71 4.36 -17.18 -4.37
N ASN A 72 5.27 -17.83 -3.63
CA ASN A 72 5.63 -17.44 -2.28
C ASN A 72 6.34 -16.07 -2.18
N SER A 73 6.76 -15.50 -3.32
CA SER A 73 7.34 -14.17 -3.42
C SER A 73 6.32 -13.06 -3.63
N ILE A 74 5.04 -13.42 -3.84
CA ILE A 74 3.96 -12.48 -4.11
C ILE A 74 3.06 -12.40 -2.88
N TYR A 75 2.87 -11.18 -2.40
CA TYR A 75 1.95 -10.87 -1.32
C TYR A 75 0.53 -10.74 -1.81
N ASN A 76 0.33 -10.09 -2.96
CA ASN A 76 -0.99 -9.75 -3.43
C ASN A 76 -1.00 -9.43 -4.93
N LEU A 77 -2.16 -9.68 -5.54
CA LEU A 77 -2.48 -9.24 -6.89
C LEU A 77 -3.85 -8.55 -6.84
N TYR A 78 -3.94 -7.34 -7.39
CA TYR A 78 -5.19 -6.60 -7.45
C TYR A 78 -5.24 -5.65 -8.64
N GLU A 79 -6.44 -5.22 -8.99
CA GLU A 79 -6.68 -4.36 -10.15
C GLU A 79 -7.37 -3.07 -9.70
N THR A 80 -6.91 -1.95 -10.25
CA THR A 80 -7.56 -0.63 -10.16
C THR A 80 -8.17 -0.27 -11.51
N GLU A 81 -8.74 0.93 -11.64
CA GLU A 81 -9.22 1.42 -12.94
C GLU A 81 -8.11 1.49 -14.00
N ASN A 82 -6.88 1.83 -13.60
CA ASN A 82 -5.80 2.20 -14.53
C ASN A 82 -4.68 1.15 -14.66
N ALA A 83 -4.47 0.33 -13.63
CA ALA A 83 -3.37 -0.63 -13.58
C ALA A 83 -3.72 -1.88 -12.77
N ILE A 84 -3.02 -2.97 -13.08
CA ILE A 84 -2.95 -4.18 -12.26
C ILE A 84 -1.71 -4.07 -11.40
N TYR A 85 -1.85 -4.22 -10.09
CA TYR A 85 -0.75 -4.14 -9.13
C TYR A 85 -0.38 -5.51 -8.61
N LEU A 86 0.92 -5.76 -8.56
CA LEU A 86 1.56 -6.90 -7.95
C LEU A 86 2.38 -6.41 -6.75
N GLU A 87 2.01 -6.83 -5.55
CA GLU A 87 2.80 -6.63 -4.34
C GLU A 87 3.67 -7.87 -4.13
N ALA A 88 4.98 -7.68 -4.04
CA ALA A 88 5.95 -8.74 -3.92
C ALA A 88 7.03 -8.42 -2.87
N LYS A 89 7.79 -9.45 -2.49
CA LYS A 89 8.92 -9.33 -1.55
C LYS A 89 10.02 -8.42 -2.10
N GLU A 90 10.85 -7.90 -1.20
CA GLU A 90 11.98 -7.03 -1.55
C GLU A 90 13.00 -7.72 -2.48
N ASP A 91 13.15 -9.04 -2.39
CA ASP A 91 14.02 -9.85 -3.25
C ASP A 91 13.36 -10.29 -4.57
N PHE A 92 12.16 -9.81 -4.88
CA PHE A 92 11.46 -10.15 -6.10
C PHE A 92 12.23 -9.66 -7.33
N ASN A 93 12.53 -10.58 -8.24
CA ASN A 93 13.31 -10.28 -9.43
C ASN A 93 12.42 -9.65 -10.54
N VAL A 94 12.35 -8.32 -10.53
CA VAL A 94 11.60 -7.52 -11.52
C VAL A 94 12.04 -7.82 -12.95
N THR A 95 13.33 -7.98 -13.21
CA THR A 95 13.85 -8.24 -14.57
C THR A 95 13.36 -9.59 -15.11
N ASN A 96 13.35 -10.63 -14.27
CA ASN A 96 12.80 -11.94 -14.64
C ASN A 96 11.28 -11.87 -14.86
N PHE A 97 10.58 -11.09 -14.04
CA PHE A 97 9.15 -10.87 -14.21
C PHE A 97 8.83 -10.19 -15.55
N ILE A 98 9.57 -9.15 -15.93
CA ILE A 98 9.43 -8.48 -17.24
C ILE A 98 9.73 -9.46 -18.38
N SER A 99 10.79 -10.27 -18.24
CA SER A 99 11.15 -11.29 -19.22
C SER A 99 10.01 -12.31 -19.40
N PHE A 100 9.43 -12.77 -18.29
CA PHE A 100 8.27 -13.66 -18.30
C PHE A 100 7.06 -13.02 -19.00
N LEU A 101 6.73 -11.76 -18.71
CA LEU A 101 5.63 -11.06 -19.38
C LEU A 101 5.89 -10.92 -20.89
N ASN A 102 7.11 -10.59 -21.27
CA ASN A 102 7.51 -10.47 -22.67
C ASN A 102 7.43 -11.79 -23.42
N GLU A 103 7.91 -12.89 -22.84
CA GLU A 103 7.86 -14.21 -23.48
C GLU A 103 6.43 -14.73 -23.56
N LYS A 104 5.64 -14.58 -22.49
CA LYS A 104 4.30 -15.15 -22.41
C LYS A 104 3.27 -14.39 -23.25
N TYR A 105 3.40 -13.07 -23.35
CA TYR A 105 2.40 -12.21 -23.99
C TYR A 105 2.93 -11.44 -25.20
N ASN A 106 4.21 -11.58 -25.56
CA ASN A 106 4.83 -10.94 -26.72
C ASN A 106 4.70 -9.40 -26.72
N LEU A 107 5.05 -8.77 -25.59
CA LEU A 107 4.73 -7.36 -25.31
C LEU A 107 5.87 -6.36 -25.53
N GLY A 108 7.12 -6.80 -25.60
CA GLY A 108 8.28 -5.90 -25.78
C GLY A 108 8.41 -4.80 -24.73
N ILE A 109 7.89 -5.02 -23.52
CA ILE A 109 7.89 -4.05 -22.41
C ILE A 109 9.24 -4.00 -21.69
N SER A 110 9.53 -2.83 -21.14
CA SER A 110 10.71 -2.52 -20.33
C SER A 110 10.30 -2.03 -18.93
N GLU A 111 11.26 -1.87 -18.02
CA GLU A 111 11.00 -1.35 -16.67
C GLU A 111 10.29 0.01 -16.68
N ASN A 112 10.58 0.87 -17.67
CA ASN A 112 9.99 2.20 -17.80
C ASN A 112 8.50 2.18 -18.20
N ASP A 113 8.02 1.04 -18.69
CA ASP A 113 6.62 0.85 -19.06
C ASP A 113 5.78 0.41 -17.85
N LEU A 114 6.42 0.11 -16.72
CA LEU A 114 5.81 -0.33 -15.47
C LEU A 114 5.94 0.74 -14.39
N ILE A 115 5.01 0.70 -13.43
CA ILE A 115 5.08 1.52 -12.22
C ILE A 115 5.80 0.70 -11.15
N ILE A 116 7.08 0.96 -10.90
CA ILE A 116 7.86 0.22 -9.90
C ILE A 116 8.09 1.13 -8.69
N GLN A 117 7.70 0.68 -7.50
CA GLN A 117 7.95 1.38 -6.24
C GLN A 117 8.44 0.40 -5.20
N THR A 118 9.54 0.73 -4.53
CA THR A 118 10.01 0.01 -3.34
C THR A 118 9.47 0.69 -2.10
N PHE A 119 9.08 -0.10 -1.09
CA PHE A 119 8.61 0.41 0.18
C PHE A 119 9.29 -0.32 1.33
N ASP A 120 9.74 0.45 2.31
CA ASP A 120 10.43 -0.10 3.48
C ASP A 120 9.44 -0.82 4.42
N PRO A 121 9.89 -1.86 5.13
CA PRO A 121 9.10 -2.46 6.20
C PRO A 121 8.74 -1.42 7.24
N PHE A 122 7.47 -1.38 7.63
CA PHE A 122 7.00 -0.47 8.68
C PHE A 122 7.66 -0.76 10.05
N PHE A 123 8.18 -1.98 10.23
CA PHE A 123 8.95 -2.41 11.40
C PHE A 123 10.41 -2.73 11.03
N SER A 124 11.15 -1.76 10.47
CA SER A 124 12.61 -1.91 10.38
C SER A 124 13.22 -1.82 11.80
N LYS A 125 13.89 -2.88 12.25
CA LYS A 125 14.74 -2.86 13.45
C LYS A 125 16.01 -2.07 13.24
#